data_AF-A0A7V3AUF5-F1
#
_entry.id   AF-A0A7V3AUF5-F1
#
_cell.length_a   1.000
_cell.length_b   1.000
_cell.length_c   1.000
_cell.angle_alpha   90.00
_cell.angle_beta   90.00
_cell.angle_gamma   90.00
#
_symmetry.space_group_name_H-M   'P 1'
#
loop_
_entity.id
_entity.type
_entity.pdbx_description
1 polymer ?
#
loop_
_entity_poly.entity_id
_entity_poly.type
_entity_poly.pdbx_seq_one_letter_code
_entity_poly.pdbx_strand_id
1 'polypeptide(L)'
;MPAKIQILPLEYKLIEQLSKEHKIEKKERYFVLLEPSANEVFDNLVPQLIRYLVHYSVLQANASEHSARFLAMRRASENTKELIKRLTLKYNKFRQSEITNEVCEISSAKEVIE
;
A
#
# COMPACT_ATOMS: atom_id res chain seq x y z
N MET A 1 -5.38 4.65 2.78
CA MET A 1 -5.86 4.70 4.19
C MET A 1 -7.38 4.79 4.15
N PRO A 2 -8.14 4.17 5.08
CA PRO A 2 -9.59 4.29 5.06
C PRO A 2 -9.99 5.74 5.31
N ALA A 3 -10.69 6.34 4.35
CA ALA A 3 -11.18 7.71 4.42
C ALA A 3 -12.68 7.71 4.17
N LYS A 4 -13.43 8.39 5.03
CA LYS A 4 -14.86 8.63 4.84
C LYS A 4 -15.02 9.92 4.04
N ILE A 5 -15.43 9.80 2.78
CA ILE A 5 -15.69 10.95 1.91
C ILE A 5 -17.22 11.13 1.83
N GLN A 6 -17.72 12.24 2.37
CA GLN A 6 -19.13 12.61 2.23
C GLN A 6 -19.32 13.33 0.90
N ILE A 7 -20.02 12.70 -0.04
CA ILE A 7 -20.19 13.21 -1.40
C ILE A 7 -21.37 14.20 -1.47
N LEU A 8 -22.47 13.92 -0.75
CA LEU A 8 -23.62 14.82 -0.61
C LEU A 8 -24.17 14.82 0.83
N PRO A 9 -24.81 15.92 1.27
CA PRO A 9 -24.80 17.25 0.64
C PRO A 9 -23.38 17.84 0.65
N LEU A 10 -23.04 18.62 -0.39
CA LEU A 10 -21.70 19.18 -0.54
C LEU A 10 -21.46 20.21 0.58
N GLU A 11 -20.72 19.82 1.62
CA GLU A 11 -20.36 20.75 2.67
C GLU A 11 -19.34 21.76 2.14
N TYR A 12 -19.58 23.05 2.38
CA TYR A 12 -18.68 24.15 1.98
C TYR A 12 -17.22 23.96 2.48
N LYS A 13 -17.03 23.16 3.53
CA LYS A 13 -15.73 22.76 4.07
C LYS A 13 -14.86 21.96 3.09
N LEU A 14 -15.46 21.16 2.19
CA LEU A 14 -14.74 20.40 1.17
C LEU A 14 -14.09 21.35 0.15
N ILE A 15 -14.79 22.44 -0.20
CA ILE A 15 -14.31 23.50 -1.10
C ILE A 15 -13.18 24.28 -0.42
N GLU A 16 -13.26 24.51 0.89
CA GLU A 16 -12.25 25.23 1.66
C GLU A 16 -10.94 24.42 1.83
N GLN A 17 -11.03 23.09 1.94
CA GLN A 17 -9.84 22.22 2.00
C GLN A 17 -9.06 22.20 0.67
N LEU A 18 -9.76 22.16 -0.46
CA LEU A 18 -9.14 22.28 -1.79
C LEU A 18 -8.52 23.67 -2.02
N SER A 19 -9.13 24.73 -1.47
CA SER A 19 -8.60 26.09 -1.51
C SER A 19 -7.37 26.31 -0.62
N LYS A 20 -7.07 25.43 0.36
CA LYS A 20 -5.89 25.59 1.23
C LYS A 20 -4.58 25.11 0.59
N GLU A 21 -4.65 24.21 -0.38
CA GLU A 21 -3.45 23.75 -1.12
C GLU A 21 -2.95 24.81 -2.12
N HIS A 22 -3.82 25.72 -2.56
CA HIS A 22 -3.45 26.85 -3.41
C HIS A 22 -3.52 28.13 -2.58
N LYS A 23 -2.37 28.73 -2.24
CA LYS A 23 -2.30 30.05 -1.58
C LYS A 23 -2.92 31.13 -2.48
N ILE A 24 -4.25 31.26 -2.47
CA ILE A 24 -4.95 32.35 -3.13
C ILE A 24 -4.87 33.54 -2.18
N GLU A 25 -3.86 34.38 -2.39
CA GLU A 25 -3.79 35.70 -1.78
C GLU A 25 -5.01 36.54 -2.21
N LYS A 26 -5.69 37.11 -1.22
CA LYS A 26 -6.76 38.13 -1.32
C LYS A 26 -7.92 37.87 -2.29
N LYS A 27 -9.08 37.75 -1.66
CA LYS A 27 -10.44 37.68 -2.21
C LYS A 27 -10.82 38.95 -2.98
N GLU A 28 -10.28 39.17 -4.18
CA GLU A 28 -10.97 40.00 -5.16
C GLU A 28 -12.24 39.27 -5.59
N ARG A 29 -13.41 39.89 -5.37
CA ARG A 29 -14.67 39.35 -5.87
C ARG A 29 -14.69 39.55 -7.38
N TYR A 30 -14.22 38.56 -8.13
CA TYR A 30 -14.51 38.47 -9.55
C TYR A 30 -16.03 38.28 -9.70
N PHE A 31 -16.69 39.28 -10.28
CA PHE A 31 -18.05 39.11 -10.76
C PHE A 31 -17.97 38.27 -12.03
N VAL A 32 -18.13 36.96 -11.88
CA VAL A 32 -18.21 36.04 -13.01
C VAL A 32 -19.63 36.13 -13.55
N LEU A 33 -19.79 36.59 -14.79
CA LEU A 33 -21.06 36.49 -15.50
C LEU A 33 -21.30 35.01 -15.82
N LEU A 34 -22.33 34.42 -15.20
CA LEU A 34 -22.73 33.04 -15.44
C LEU A 34 -23.77 33.02 -16.55
N GLU A 35 -23.34 32.67 -17.76
CA GLU A 35 -24.22 32.43 -18.90
C GLU A 35 -24.53 30.92 -18.99
N PRO A 36 -25.80 30.49 -19.18
CA PRO A 36 -27.00 31.29 -19.49
C PRO A 36 -27.78 31.74 -18.23
N SER A 37 -27.81 30.92 -17.17
CA SER A 37 -28.24 31.32 -15.83
C SER A 37 -27.47 30.52 -14.78
N ALA A 38 -27.32 31.05 -13.57
CA ALA A 38 -26.61 30.36 -12.49
C ALA A 38 -27.21 28.96 -12.21
N ASN A 39 -28.54 28.84 -12.21
CA ASN A 39 -29.23 27.57 -11.97
C ASN A 39 -28.88 26.53 -13.02
N GLU A 40 -28.92 26.88 -14.31
CA GLU A 40 -28.59 25.95 -15.39
C GLU A 40 -27.12 25.50 -15.34
N VAL A 41 -26.21 26.40 -14.94
CA VAL A 41 -24.80 26.03 -14.74
C VAL A 41 -24.66 25.03 -13.59
N PHE A 42 -25.33 25.26 -12.46
CA PHE A 42 -25.29 24.36 -11.31
C PHE A 42 -25.95 23.00 -11.60
N ASP A 43 -27.06 22.98 -12.35
CA ASP A 43 -27.77 21.76 -12.76
C ASP A 43 -26.89 20.83 -13.60
N ASN A 44 -25.96 21.39 -14.37
CA ASN A 44 -24.98 20.62 -15.15
C ASN A 44 -23.70 20.28 -14.35
N LEU A 45 -23.20 21.23 -13.57
CA LEU A 45 -21.93 21.12 -12.87
C LEU A 45 -21.99 20.13 -11.70
N VAL A 46 -23.07 20.14 -10.92
CA VAL A 46 -23.20 19.29 -9.73
C VAL A 46 -23.15 17.79 -10.09
N PRO A 47 -23.91 17.29 -11.10
CA PRO A 47 -23.78 15.91 -11.55
C PRO A 47 -22.38 15.55 -12.05
N GLN A 48 -21.70 16.47 -12.74
CA GLN A 48 -20.34 16.25 -13.24
C GLN A 48 -19.33 16.15 -12.11
N LEU A 49 -19.45 17.01 -11.10
CA LEU A 49 -18.63 16.99 -9.90
C LEU A 49 -18.80 15.66 -9.14
N ILE A 50 -20.03 15.17 -8.99
CA ILE A 50 -20.30 13.88 -8.32
C ILE A 50 -19.62 12.74 -9.07
N ARG A 51 -19.74 12.68 -10.41
CA ARG A 51 -19.05 11.68 -11.23
C ARG A 51 -17.54 11.72 -11.03
N TYR A 52 -16.97 12.92 -10.99
CA TYR A 52 -15.54 13.10 -10.74
C TYR A 52 -15.13 12.62 -9.34
N LEU A 53 -15.86 12.99 -8.29
CA LEU A 53 -15.56 12.59 -6.90
C LEU A 53 -15.59 11.08 -6.71
N VAL A 54 -16.57 10.40 -7.32
CA VAL A 54 -16.65 8.94 -7.30
C VAL A 54 -15.46 8.33 -8.03
N HIS A 55 -15.15 8.82 -9.24
CA HIS A 55 -14.02 8.32 -10.02
C HIS A 55 -12.69 8.51 -9.28
N TYR A 56 -12.48 9.70 -8.71
CA TYR A 56 -11.30 10.02 -7.91
C TYR A 56 -11.17 9.10 -6.69
N SER A 57 -12.28 8.82 -5.99
CA SER A 57 -12.29 7.93 -4.83
C SER A 57 -11.86 6.50 -5.19
N VAL A 58 -12.34 5.98 -6.32
CA VAL A 58 -11.93 4.65 -6.83
C VAL A 58 -10.45 4.65 -7.23
N LEU A 59 -9.97 5.70 -7.90
CA LEU A 59 -8.56 5.83 -8.28
C LEU A 59 -7.64 5.83 -7.05
N GLN A 60 -8.01 6.56 -6.00
CA GLN A 60 -7.28 6.58 -4.72
C GLN A 60 -7.31 5.23 -3.99
N ALA A 61 -8.43 4.50 -4.07
CA ALA A 61 -8.55 3.16 -3.52
C ALA A 61 -7.59 2.18 -4.23
N ASN A 62 -7.54 2.20 -5.56
CA ASN A 62 -6.63 1.36 -6.34
C ASN A 62 -5.15 1.66 -6.04
N ALA A 63 -4.78 2.94 -5.95
CA ALA A 63 -3.41 3.33 -5.58
C ALA A 63 -3.03 2.85 -4.17
N SER A 64 -3.98 2.95 -3.22
CA SER A 64 -3.81 2.43 -1.87
C SER A 64 -3.67 0.90 -1.85
N GLU A 65 -4.44 0.19 -2.66
CA GLU A 65 -4.39 -1.27 -2.80
C GLU A 65 -3.03 -1.72 -3.36
N HIS A 66 -2.54 -1.10 -4.43
CA HIS A 66 -1.22 -1.41 -4.99
C HIS A 66 -0.11 -1.21 -3.97
N SER A 67 -0.16 -0.11 -3.21
CA SER A 67 0.81 0.16 -2.15
C SER A 67 0.74 -0.86 -1.01
N ALA A 68 -0.46 -1.23 -0.58
CA ALA A 68 -0.68 -2.25 0.44
C ALA A 68 -0.18 -3.63 -0.03
N ARG A 69 -0.49 -4.01 -1.27
CA ARG A 69 -0.02 -5.26 -1.90
C ARG A 69 1.50 -5.29 -1.97
N PHE A 70 2.13 -4.21 -2.42
CA PHE A 70 3.59 -4.12 -2.48
C PHE A 70 4.23 -4.31 -1.09
N LEU A 71 3.72 -3.63 -0.07
CA LEU A 71 4.23 -3.76 1.29
C LEU A 71 4.05 -5.19 1.84
N ALA A 72 2.90 -5.80 1.61
CA ALA A 72 2.63 -7.19 2.01
C ALA A 72 3.60 -8.17 1.35
N MET A 73 3.82 -8.04 0.03
CA MET A 73 4.76 -8.89 -0.71
C MET A 73 6.21 -8.66 -0.31
N ARG A 74 6.59 -7.42 0.00
CA ARG A 74 7.93 -7.10 0.52
C ARG A 74 8.18 -7.79 1.86
N ARG A 75 7.22 -7.71 2.79
CA ARG A 75 7.27 -8.42 4.08
C ARG A 75 7.35 -9.93 3.90
N ALA A 76 6.55 -10.50 3.00
CA ALA A 76 6.62 -11.92 2.68
C ALA A 76 8.00 -12.33 2.15
N SER A 77 8.61 -11.51 1.28
CA SER A 77 9.94 -11.75 0.74
C SER A 77 11.03 -11.67 1.81
N GLU A 78 10.95 -10.72 2.73
CA GLU A 78 11.86 -10.58 3.88
C GLU A 78 11.76 -11.81 4.80
N ASN A 79 10.54 -12.23 5.15
CA ASN A 79 10.30 -13.42 5.97
C ASN A 79 10.84 -14.70 5.33
N THR A 80 10.63 -14.88 4.02
CA THR A 80 11.17 -16.03 3.27
C THR A 80 12.70 -16.03 3.27
N LYS A 81 13.36 -14.88 3.12
CA LYS A 81 14.83 -14.78 3.22
C LYS A 81 15.33 -15.21 4.61
N GLU A 82 14.64 -14.81 5.67
CA GLU A 82 14.97 -15.23 7.03
C GLU A 82 14.76 -16.74 7.22
N LEU A 83 13.68 -17.29 6.67
CA LEU A 83 13.38 -18.72 6.73
C LEU A 83 14.46 -19.54 6.00
N ILE A 84 14.85 -19.11 4.79
CA ILE A 84 15.93 -19.75 4.02
C ILE A 84 17.22 -19.75 4.85
N LYS A 85 17.62 -18.62 5.43
CA LYS A 85 18.83 -18.54 6.26
C LYS A 85 18.78 -19.55 7.43
N ARG A 86 17.64 -19.63 8.13
CA ARG A 86 17.46 -20.58 9.25
C ARG A 86 17.54 -22.03 8.79
N LEU A 87 16.88 -22.37 7.68
CA LEU A 87 16.88 -23.73 7.14
C LEU A 87 18.27 -24.13 6.63
N THR A 88 19.00 -23.25 5.95
CA THR A 88 20.37 -23.50 5.50
C THR A 88 21.31 -23.75 6.68
N LEU A 89 21.19 -22.98 7.76
CA LEU A 89 21.97 -23.21 8.97
C LEU A 89 21.65 -24.58 9.60
N LYS A 90 20.37 -24.95 9.64
CA LYS A 90 19.93 -26.26 10.13
C LYS A 90 20.49 -27.40 9.27
N TYR A 91 20.42 -27.27 7.95
CA TYR A 91 20.97 -28.22 6.99
C TYR A 91 22.45 -28.45 7.19
N ASN A 92 23.24 -27.37 7.31
CA ASN A 92 24.69 -27.50 7.54
C ASN A 92 25.02 -28.19 8.86
N LYS A 93 24.24 -27.92 9.93
CA LYS A 93 24.39 -28.63 11.21
C LYS A 93 24.10 -30.12 11.08
N PHE A 94 23.00 -30.49 10.43
CA PHE A 94 22.69 -31.90 10.18
C PHE A 94 23.77 -32.59 9.36
N ARG A 95 24.22 -31.95 8.27
CA ARG A 95 25.29 -32.48 7.43
C ARG A 95 26.57 -32.73 8.22
N GLN A 96 26.97 -31.80 9.09
CA GLN A 96 28.15 -31.99 9.94
C GLN A 96 27.95 -33.11 10.97
N SER A 97 26.75 -33.22 11.54
CA SER A 97 26.42 -34.31 12.48
C SER A 97 26.46 -35.68 11.80
N GLU A 98 25.95 -35.80 10.58
CA GLU A 98 26.02 -37.06 9.81
C GLU A 98 27.45 -37.45 9.49
N ILE A 99 28.27 -36.52 8.98
CA ILE A 99 29.70 -36.79 8.73
C ILE A 99 30.40 -37.23 10.00
N THR A 100 30.12 -36.58 11.14
CA THR A 100 30.72 -36.97 12.43
C THR A 100 30.29 -38.37 12.86
N ASN A 101 29.02 -38.72 12.69
CA ASN A 101 28.51 -40.05 13.01
C ASN A 101 29.16 -41.13 12.12
N GLU A 102 29.24 -40.90 10.80
CA GLU A 102 29.91 -41.82 9.87
C GLU A 102 31.39 -42.03 10.26
N VAL A 103 32.11 -40.96 10.60
CA VAL A 103 33.51 -41.05 11.02
C VAL A 103 33.64 -41.80 12.36
N CYS A 104 32.74 -41.56 13.32
CA CYS A 104 32.70 -42.31 14.57
C CYS A 104 32.45 -43.81 14.33
N GLU A 105 31.50 -44.16 13.47
CA GLU A 105 31.21 -45.55 13.09
C GLU A 105 32.43 -46.23 12.46
N ILE A 106 33.13 -45.56 11.54
CA ILE A 106 34.36 -46.06 10.92
C ILE A 106 35.47 -46.28 11.97
N SER A 107 35.65 -45.33 12.89
CA SER A 107 36.67 -45.42 13.94
C SER A 107 36.36 -46.59 14.88
N SER A 108 35.12 -46.73 15.33
CA SER A 108 34.69 -47.85 16.19
C SER A 108 34.82 -49.20 15.49
N ALA A 109 34.47 -49.27 14.19
CA ALA A 109 34.65 -50.51 13.42
C ALA A 109 36.12 -50.91 13.29
N LYS A 110 37.04 -49.95 13.12
CA LYS A 110 38.49 -50.21 13.10
C LYS A 110 38.98 -50.76 14.44
N GLU A 111 38.53 -50.15 15.55
CA GLU A 111 38.95 -50.50 16.92
C GLU A 111 38.52 -51.92 17.34
N VAL A 112 37.46 -52.46 16.75
CA VAL A 112 37.00 -53.85 16.97
C VAL A 112 37.84 -54.87 16.19
N ILE A 113 38.55 -54.44 15.14
CA ILE A 113 39.36 -55.32 14.28
C ILE A 113 40.81 -55.44 14.78
N GLU A 114 41.32 -54.44 15.51
CA GLU A 114 42.59 -54.50 16.28
C GLU A 114 42.43 -55.32 17.57
#